data_AF-A0A3D5NMM1-F1
#
_entry.id   AF-A0A3D5NMM1-F1
#
_cell.length_a   1.000
_cell.length_b   1.000
_cell.length_c   1.000
_cell.angle_alpha   90.00
_cell.angle_beta   90.00
_cell.angle_gamma   90.00
#
_symmetry.space_group_name_H-M   'P 1'
#
loop_
_entity.id
_entity.type
_entity.pdbx_description
1 polymer ?
#
loop_
_entity_poly.entity_id
_entity_poly.type
_entity_poly.pdbx_seq_one_letter_code
_entity_poly.pdbx_strand_id
1 'polypeptide(L)'
;MTLKGLEVKGSFLHRIFLSSKMVFSKDPEITTRYNNARFYPEMDRRKWTLSYLGRLIKSIDSTDKFLHNRNLYGAFNTLLESMELYASVYVNSRGYLISKDTISIVAGLDQDFSDRYLYLVSGGELEEKIISVNKYLKKTIDKEITEASEIILTYFRGKSSPMSAREIIQDDFFNNFEIQMEGILSLLHKKNLLKRSYRAVKTPTGKELIKENVYSL
;
A
#
# COMPACT_ATOMS: atom_id res chain seq x y z
N MET A 1 -13.16 21.12 -15.19
CA MET A 1 -12.94 19.66 -15.13
C MET A 1 -11.56 19.43 -14.55
N THR A 2 -11.45 19.19 -13.24
CA THR A 2 -10.18 18.99 -12.53
C THR A 2 -9.67 17.58 -12.81
N LEU A 3 -8.51 17.47 -13.45
CA LEU A 3 -7.82 16.20 -13.68
C LEU A 3 -7.26 15.70 -12.33
N LYS A 4 -8.10 15.10 -11.48
CA LYS A 4 -7.73 14.56 -10.16
C LYS A 4 -6.45 13.72 -10.18
N GLY A 5 -6.16 13.05 -11.30
CA GLY A 5 -4.96 12.24 -11.45
C GLY A 5 -3.64 13.03 -11.55
N LEU A 6 -3.63 14.32 -11.86
CA LEU A 6 -2.41 15.15 -11.86
C LEU A 6 -2.11 15.78 -10.49
N GLU A 7 -3.12 15.96 -9.65
CA GLU A 7 -2.98 16.53 -8.31
C GLU A 7 -2.30 15.53 -7.35
N VAL A 8 -2.57 14.22 -7.50
CA VAL A 8 -1.90 13.19 -6.71
C VAL A 8 -0.57 12.81 -7.36
N LYS A 9 0.52 13.40 -6.87
CA LYS A 9 1.88 13.06 -7.31
C LYS A 9 2.15 11.58 -7.06
N GLY A 10 2.73 10.91 -8.04
CA GLY A 10 2.97 9.46 -8.03
C GLY A 10 1.85 8.61 -8.62
N SER A 11 0.70 9.17 -8.99
CA SER A 11 -0.37 8.46 -9.71
C SER A 11 0.09 7.95 -11.09
N PHE A 12 -0.74 7.11 -11.73
CA PHE A 12 -0.49 6.66 -13.11
C PHE A 12 -0.29 7.82 -14.10
N LEU A 13 -1.16 8.83 -14.08
CA LEU A 13 -1.05 10.00 -14.95
C LEU A 13 0.20 10.83 -14.61
N HIS A 14 0.50 11.02 -13.32
CA HIS A 14 1.72 11.69 -12.90
C HIS A 14 2.98 10.97 -13.41
N ARG A 15 3.03 9.65 -13.33
CA ARG A 15 4.16 8.84 -13.81
C ARG A 15 4.34 8.93 -15.32
N ILE A 16 3.25 8.95 -16.09
CA ILE A 16 3.31 9.22 -17.54
C ILE A 16 3.84 10.62 -17.83
N PHE A 17 3.35 11.64 -17.13
CA PHE A 17 3.82 13.01 -17.31
C PHE A 17 5.30 13.15 -16.98
N LEU A 18 5.76 12.49 -15.91
CA LEU A 18 7.14 12.50 -15.45
C LEU A 18 8.11 11.82 -16.42
N SER A 19 7.67 10.74 -17.08
CA SER A 19 8.46 10.04 -18.10
C SER A 19 8.40 10.70 -19.49
N SER A 20 7.46 11.61 -19.70
CA SER A 20 7.28 12.32 -20.97
C SER A 20 8.28 13.45 -21.15
N LYS A 21 8.71 13.70 -22.39
CA LYS A 21 9.54 14.84 -22.77
C LYS A 21 8.69 15.93 -23.42
N MET A 22 8.71 17.16 -22.88
CA MET A 22 8.10 18.29 -23.59
C MET A 22 8.93 18.61 -24.83
N VAL A 23 8.31 18.49 -26.01
CA VAL A 23 8.95 18.80 -27.29
C VAL A 23 8.88 20.30 -27.60
N PHE A 24 7.73 20.92 -27.33
CA PHE A 24 7.50 22.33 -27.59
C PHE A 24 6.32 22.86 -26.74
N SER A 25 6.41 24.11 -26.28
CA SER A 25 5.29 24.84 -25.68
C SER A 25 5.43 26.34 -25.96
N LYS A 26 4.35 26.98 -26.42
CA LYS A 26 4.25 28.45 -26.50
C LYS A 26 3.61 29.04 -25.25
N ASP A 27 3.01 28.21 -24.41
CA ASP A 27 2.26 28.62 -23.23
C ASP A 27 3.16 28.53 -21.98
N PRO A 28 3.46 29.67 -21.31
CA PRO A 28 4.26 29.69 -20.10
C PRO A 28 3.64 28.92 -18.93
N GLU A 29 2.31 28.84 -18.84
CA GLU A 29 1.61 28.10 -17.79
C GLU A 29 1.82 26.59 -17.95
N ILE A 30 1.66 26.07 -19.18
CA ILE A 30 1.92 24.65 -19.49
C ILE A 30 3.39 24.31 -19.19
N THR A 31 4.31 25.20 -19.56
CA THR A 31 5.76 25.04 -19.31
C THR A 31 6.04 24.95 -17.81
N THR A 32 5.45 25.85 -17.03
CA THR A 32 5.60 25.89 -15.56
C THR A 32 5.01 24.65 -14.91
N ARG A 33 3.79 24.25 -15.31
CA ARG A 33 3.14 23.02 -14.80
C ARG A 33 3.97 21.77 -15.11
N TYR A 34 4.52 21.65 -16.31
CA TYR A 34 5.39 20.52 -16.67
C TYR A 34 6.66 20.49 -15.82
N ASN A 35 7.35 21.62 -15.66
CA ASN A 35 8.56 21.70 -14.83
C ASN A 35 8.28 21.32 -13.37
N ASN A 36 7.17 21.80 -12.80
CA ASN A 36 6.75 21.47 -11.44
C ASN A 36 6.21 20.03 -11.31
N ALA A 37 5.73 19.43 -12.40
CA ALA A 37 5.28 18.04 -12.43
C ALA A 37 6.43 17.04 -12.33
N ARG A 38 7.68 17.46 -12.51
CA ARG A 38 8.83 16.54 -12.44
C ARG A 38 9.23 16.13 -11.03
N PHE A 39 8.70 16.81 -10.02
CA PHE A 39 8.99 16.51 -8.62
C PHE A 39 8.02 15.47 -8.07
N TYR A 40 8.56 14.42 -7.45
CA TYR A 40 7.79 13.45 -6.67
C TYR A 40 8.04 13.69 -5.18
N PRO A 41 7.13 14.37 -4.46
CA PRO A 41 7.33 14.69 -3.07
C PRO A 41 7.44 13.44 -2.20
N GLU A 42 8.34 13.46 -1.22
CA GLU A 42 8.54 12.34 -0.30
C GLU A 42 7.26 11.96 0.46
N MET A 43 6.46 12.95 0.83
CA MET A 43 5.20 12.72 1.55
C MET A 43 4.20 11.91 0.71
N ASP A 44 4.03 12.28 -0.56
CA ASP A 44 3.15 11.55 -1.47
C ASP A 44 3.70 10.15 -1.75
N ARG A 45 5.02 10.00 -1.83
CA ARG A 45 5.67 8.70 -1.91
C ARG A 45 5.32 7.81 -0.74
N ARG A 46 5.46 8.29 0.49
CA ARG A 46 5.12 7.53 1.71
C ARG A 46 3.63 7.13 1.72
N LYS A 47 2.72 8.02 1.31
CA LYS A 47 1.28 7.71 1.19
C LYS A 47 0.97 6.66 0.12
N TRP A 48 1.64 6.71 -1.03
CA TRP A 48 1.57 5.66 -2.04
C TRP A 48 2.10 4.32 -1.51
N THR A 49 3.22 4.32 -0.78
CA THR A 49 3.74 3.11 -0.14
C THR A 49 2.71 2.48 0.80
N LEU A 50 1.98 3.29 1.59
CA LEU A 50 0.87 2.79 2.42
C LEU A 50 -0.27 2.20 1.59
N SER A 51 -0.62 2.82 0.45
CA SER A 51 -1.65 2.29 -0.45
C SER A 51 -1.27 0.90 -0.96
N TYR A 52 -0.03 0.73 -1.44
CA TYR A 52 0.47 -0.57 -1.89
C TYR A 52 0.55 -1.58 -0.74
N LEU A 53 1.02 -1.16 0.43
CA LEU A 53 1.12 -2.02 1.61
C LEU A 53 -0.25 -2.51 2.10
N GLY A 54 -1.25 -1.63 2.15
CA GLY A 54 -2.60 -2.01 2.54
C GLY A 54 -3.21 -3.03 1.57
N ARG A 55 -3.01 -2.84 0.26
CA ARG A 55 -3.42 -3.81 -0.76
C ARG A 55 -2.68 -5.13 -0.63
N LEU A 56 -1.38 -5.09 -0.36
CA LEU A 56 -0.54 -6.27 -0.17
C LEU A 56 -1.03 -7.12 1.01
N ILE A 57 -1.28 -6.51 2.18
CA ILE A 57 -1.80 -7.20 3.37
C ILE A 57 -3.12 -7.91 3.02
N LYS A 58 -4.04 -7.19 2.37
CA LYS A 58 -5.33 -7.75 1.94
C LYS A 58 -5.19 -8.92 0.96
N SER A 59 -4.22 -8.85 0.04
CA SER A 59 -3.97 -9.89 -0.96
C SER A 59 -3.40 -11.16 -0.33
N ILE A 60 -2.49 -11.02 0.65
CA ILE A 60 -1.97 -12.13 1.44
C ILE A 60 -3.07 -12.82 2.24
N ASP A 61 -3.92 -12.05 2.93
CA ASP A 61 -5.07 -12.61 3.66
C ASP A 61 -6.05 -13.33 2.71
N SER A 62 -6.19 -12.84 1.47
CA SER A 62 -7.02 -13.48 0.45
C SER A 62 -6.40 -14.79 -0.05
N THR A 63 -5.07 -14.84 -0.17
CA THR A 63 -4.32 -16.06 -0.51
C THR A 63 -4.56 -17.15 0.54
N ASP A 64 -4.51 -16.81 1.83
CA ASP A 64 -4.82 -17.74 2.92
C ASP A 64 -6.25 -18.28 2.84
N LYS A 65 -7.23 -17.41 2.54
CA LYS A 65 -8.63 -17.82 2.39
C LYS A 65 -8.81 -18.82 1.23
N PHE A 66 -8.14 -18.58 0.11
CA PHE A 66 -8.20 -19.50 -1.02
C PHE A 66 -7.53 -20.85 -0.71
N LEU A 67 -6.38 -20.84 -0.01
CA LEU A 67 -5.74 -22.06 0.48
C LEU A 67 -6.65 -22.86 1.41
N HIS A 68 -7.27 -22.19 2.39
CA HIS A 68 -8.22 -22.83 3.31
C HIS A 68 -9.40 -23.49 2.57
N ASN A 69 -9.86 -22.86 1.48
CA ASN A 69 -10.95 -23.38 0.65
C ASN A 69 -10.48 -24.36 -0.44
N ARG A 70 -9.21 -24.78 -0.41
CA ARG A 70 -8.57 -25.67 -1.42
C ARG A 70 -8.65 -25.15 -2.86
N ASN A 71 -8.81 -23.84 -3.04
CA ASN A 71 -8.78 -23.20 -4.36
C ASN A 71 -7.36 -22.76 -4.69
N LEU A 72 -6.54 -23.71 -5.13
CA LEU A 72 -5.12 -23.48 -5.41
C LEU A 72 -4.90 -22.48 -6.56
N TYR A 73 -5.73 -22.50 -7.60
CA TYR A 73 -5.62 -21.54 -8.71
C TYR A 73 -5.94 -20.11 -8.28
N GLY A 74 -6.99 -19.94 -7.46
CA GLY A 74 -7.31 -18.65 -6.83
C GLY A 74 -6.17 -18.16 -5.95
N ALA A 75 -5.63 -19.03 -5.10
CA ALA A 75 -4.51 -18.71 -4.23
C ALA A 75 -3.25 -18.33 -5.04
N PHE A 76 -2.94 -19.05 -6.11
CA PHE A 76 -1.81 -18.75 -6.99
C PHE A 76 -1.94 -17.37 -7.65
N ASN A 77 -3.10 -17.06 -8.22
CA ASN A 77 -3.33 -15.77 -8.89
C ASN A 77 -3.24 -14.60 -7.90
N THR A 78 -3.85 -14.73 -6.72
CA THR A 78 -3.76 -13.71 -5.68
C THR A 78 -2.33 -13.56 -5.13
N LEU A 79 -1.57 -14.65 -5.07
CA LEU A 79 -0.17 -14.61 -4.65
C LEU A 79 0.73 -13.92 -5.68
N LEU A 80 0.47 -14.09 -6.99
CA LEU A 80 1.15 -13.31 -8.03
C LEU A 80 0.89 -11.81 -7.88
N GLU A 81 -0.36 -11.41 -7.63
CA GLU A 81 -0.68 -10.00 -7.32
C GLU A 81 0.05 -9.54 -6.05
N SER A 82 0.14 -10.40 -5.03
CA SER A 82 0.87 -10.09 -3.80
C SER A 82 2.37 -9.85 -4.06
N MET A 83 3.00 -10.63 -4.96
CA MET A 83 4.40 -10.41 -5.34
C MET A 83 4.59 -9.08 -6.07
N GLU A 84 3.67 -8.70 -6.97
CA GLU A 84 3.71 -7.41 -7.68
C GLU A 84 3.50 -6.22 -6.73
N LEU A 85 2.57 -6.36 -5.77
CA LEU A 85 2.31 -5.36 -4.75
C LEU A 85 3.50 -5.21 -3.78
N TYR A 86 4.14 -6.31 -3.40
CA TYR A 86 5.37 -6.27 -2.61
C TYR A 86 6.48 -5.55 -3.38
N ALA A 87 6.67 -5.88 -4.65
CA ALA A 87 7.66 -5.20 -5.46
C ALA A 87 7.39 -3.68 -5.56
N SER A 88 6.11 -3.30 -5.64
CA SER A 88 5.66 -1.90 -5.62
C SER A 88 5.99 -1.20 -4.30
N VAL A 89 5.76 -1.86 -3.15
CA VAL A 89 6.17 -1.35 -1.83
C VAL A 89 7.69 -1.14 -1.79
N TYR A 90 8.46 -2.14 -2.22
CA TYR A 90 9.92 -2.14 -2.17
C TYR A 90 10.55 -1.01 -2.99
N VAL A 91 10.11 -0.87 -4.26
CA VAL A 91 10.61 0.15 -5.20
C VAL A 91 10.24 1.54 -4.71
N ASN A 92 8.99 1.73 -4.31
CA ASN A 92 8.49 3.05 -3.91
C ASN A 92 9.05 3.50 -2.56
N SER A 93 9.26 2.61 -1.59
CA SER A 93 9.90 2.97 -0.31
C SER A 93 11.33 3.47 -0.50
N ARG A 94 12.05 2.92 -1.49
CA ARG A 94 13.44 3.26 -1.83
C ARG A 94 13.59 4.44 -2.79
N GLY A 95 12.50 5.13 -3.13
CA GLY A 95 12.55 6.35 -3.95
C GLY A 95 12.43 6.14 -5.46
N TYR A 96 12.33 4.90 -5.92
CA TYR A 96 12.12 4.59 -7.33
C TYR A 96 10.64 4.73 -7.71
N LEU A 97 10.37 5.01 -8.98
CA LEU A 97 9.02 5.07 -9.51
C LEU A 97 8.56 3.68 -9.93
N ILE A 98 7.33 3.32 -9.55
CA ILE A 98 6.70 2.09 -9.99
C ILE A 98 6.41 2.14 -11.48
N SER A 99 6.72 1.05 -12.18
CA SER A 99 6.42 0.86 -13.59
C SER A 99 5.79 -0.52 -13.81
N LYS A 100 5.56 -0.91 -15.06
CA LYS A 100 5.12 -2.28 -15.37
C LYS A 100 6.20 -3.33 -15.07
N ASP A 101 7.46 -2.93 -15.05
CA ASP A 101 8.61 -3.85 -14.86
C ASP A 101 9.09 -3.90 -13.41
N THR A 102 8.23 -3.54 -12.45
CA THR A 102 8.58 -3.43 -11.03
C THR A 102 9.10 -4.76 -10.47
N ILE A 103 8.57 -5.91 -10.91
CA ILE A 103 9.08 -7.24 -10.52
C ILE A 103 10.54 -7.42 -10.97
N SER A 104 10.86 -7.09 -12.22
CA SER A 104 12.22 -7.20 -12.75
C SER A 104 13.20 -6.27 -12.04
N ILE A 105 12.77 -5.06 -11.69
CA ILE A 105 13.57 -4.11 -10.90
C ILE A 105 13.92 -4.74 -9.54
N VAL A 106 12.94 -5.27 -8.82
CA VAL A 106 13.19 -5.88 -7.50
C VAL A 106 14.00 -7.16 -7.62
N ALA A 107 13.74 -8.01 -8.61
CA ALA A 107 14.53 -9.22 -8.85
C ALA A 107 16.01 -8.92 -9.12
N GLY A 108 16.32 -7.77 -9.74
CA GLY A 108 17.71 -7.31 -9.91
C GLY A 108 18.36 -6.71 -8.65
N LEU A 109 17.57 -6.33 -7.64
CA LEU A 109 18.03 -5.69 -6.40
C LEU A 109 17.99 -6.63 -5.18
N ASP A 110 17.14 -7.64 -5.20
CA ASP A 110 16.90 -8.58 -4.09
C ASP A 110 16.84 -10.02 -4.63
N GLN A 111 17.91 -10.78 -4.34
CA GLN A 111 18.06 -12.16 -4.79
C GLN A 111 17.04 -13.10 -4.13
N ASP A 112 16.69 -12.92 -2.84
CA ASP A 112 15.70 -13.78 -2.19
C ASP A 112 14.32 -13.53 -2.82
N PHE A 113 13.97 -12.27 -3.11
CA PHE A 113 12.74 -12.00 -3.88
C PHE A 113 12.76 -12.69 -5.26
N SER A 114 13.87 -12.57 -5.99
CA SER A 114 14.04 -13.20 -7.31
C SER A 114 13.84 -14.72 -7.24
N ASP A 115 14.49 -15.38 -6.30
CA ASP A 115 14.43 -16.84 -6.11
C ASP A 115 13.00 -17.29 -5.77
N ARG A 116 12.30 -16.53 -4.90
CA ARG A 116 10.90 -16.82 -4.53
C ARG A 116 9.95 -16.64 -5.70
N TYR A 117 10.15 -15.59 -6.50
CA TYR A 117 9.34 -15.34 -7.69
C TYR A 117 9.53 -16.44 -8.74
N LEU A 118 10.79 -16.80 -9.03
CA LEU A 118 11.10 -17.91 -9.94
C LEU A 118 10.51 -19.23 -9.44
N TYR A 119 10.66 -19.54 -8.16
CA TYR A 119 10.07 -20.74 -7.57
C TYR A 119 8.55 -20.76 -7.71
N LEU A 120 7.87 -19.63 -7.52
CA LEU A 120 6.42 -19.51 -7.72
C LEU A 120 6.02 -19.84 -9.17
N VAL A 121 6.69 -19.27 -10.17
CA VAL A 121 6.29 -19.39 -11.58
C VAL A 121 6.73 -20.69 -12.25
N SER A 122 7.87 -21.27 -11.85
CA SER A 122 8.47 -22.40 -12.58
C SER A 122 8.78 -23.64 -11.72
N GLY A 123 8.62 -23.58 -10.40
CA GLY A 123 9.00 -24.67 -9.51
C GLY A 123 7.84 -25.47 -8.92
N GLY A 124 8.18 -26.66 -8.41
CA GLY A 124 7.51 -27.37 -7.32
C GLY A 124 6.06 -27.83 -7.53
N GLU A 125 5.54 -28.49 -6.49
CA GLU A 125 4.11 -28.73 -6.33
C GLU A 125 3.40 -27.38 -6.04
N LEU A 126 2.17 -27.22 -6.54
CA LEU A 126 1.46 -25.95 -6.56
C LEU A 126 1.07 -25.46 -5.16
N GLU A 127 0.57 -26.34 -4.30
CA GLU A 127 0.22 -25.98 -2.93
C GLU A 127 1.46 -25.61 -2.12
N GLU A 128 2.53 -26.42 -2.20
CA GLU A 128 3.80 -26.18 -1.52
C GLU A 128 4.41 -24.83 -1.88
N LYS A 129 4.45 -24.49 -3.17
CA LYS A 129 5.03 -23.22 -3.61
C LYS A 129 4.21 -22.02 -3.16
N ILE A 130 2.87 -22.12 -3.19
CA ILE A 130 1.99 -21.04 -2.71
C ILE A 130 2.22 -20.83 -1.21
N ILE A 131 2.22 -21.90 -0.41
CA ILE A 131 2.43 -21.81 1.05
C ILE A 131 3.79 -21.20 1.36
N SER A 132 4.85 -21.68 0.70
CA SER A 132 6.22 -21.23 0.92
C SER A 132 6.41 -19.74 0.60
N VAL A 133 5.92 -19.29 -0.57
CA VAL A 133 6.08 -17.91 -1.01
C VAL A 133 5.15 -16.96 -0.24
N ASN A 134 3.93 -17.37 0.09
CA ASN A 134 3.04 -16.57 0.94
C ASN A 134 3.63 -16.38 2.36
N LYS A 135 4.28 -17.42 2.90
CA LYS A 135 5.01 -17.33 4.18
C LYS A 135 6.19 -16.36 4.10
N TYR A 136 6.93 -16.36 2.99
CA TYR A 136 7.98 -15.38 2.73
C TYR A 136 7.41 -13.95 2.77
N LEU A 137 6.33 -13.66 2.02
CA LEU A 137 5.75 -12.32 1.98
C LEU A 137 5.27 -11.82 3.35
N LYS A 138 4.63 -12.68 4.15
CA LYS A 138 4.23 -12.36 5.54
C LYS A 138 5.42 -11.92 6.39
N LYS A 139 6.52 -12.66 6.32
CA LYS A 139 7.76 -12.35 7.07
C LYS A 139 8.37 -11.02 6.62
N THR A 140 8.30 -10.70 5.33
CA THR A 140 8.91 -9.48 4.79
C THR A 140 8.09 -8.24 5.12
N ILE A 141 6.76 -8.32 5.07
CA ILE A 141 5.87 -7.23 5.52
C ILE A 141 6.12 -6.87 6.97
N ASP A 142 6.34 -7.88 7.81
CA ASP A 142 6.64 -7.65 9.22
C ASP A 142 7.88 -6.76 9.44
N LYS A 143 8.82 -6.73 8.49
CA LYS A 143 9.99 -5.84 8.51
C LYS A 143 9.65 -4.48 7.94
N GLU A 144 9.06 -4.44 6.75
CA GLU A 144 8.82 -3.20 5.99
C GLU A 144 7.72 -2.32 6.62
N ILE A 145 6.77 -2.89 7.38
CA ILE A 145 5.66 -2.12 7.95
C ILE A 145 6.12 -1.05 8.94
N THR A 146 7.21 -1.28 9.67
CA THR A 146 7.68 -0.33 10.69
C THR A 146 8.09 0.98 10.03
N GLU A 147 8.87 0.91 8.94
CA GLU A 147 9.30 2.08 8.19
C GLU A 147 8.14 2.72 7.41
N ALA A 148 7.34 1.90 6.73
CA ALA A 148 6.22 2.39 5.94
C ALA A 148 5.15 3.10 6.81
N SER A 149 5.02 2.69 8.08
CA SER A 149 4.00 3.21 8.99
C SER A 149 4.44 4.39 9.85
N GLU A 150 5.68 4.87 9.73
CA GLU A 150 6.14 6.05 10.48
C GLU A 150 5.27 7.28 10.22
N ILE A 151 4.74 7.40 9.00
CA ILE A 151 3.79 8.46 8.64
C ILE A 151 2.47 8.35 9.43
N ILE A 152 2.00 7.12 9.72
CA ILE A 152 0.81 6.87 10.53
C ILE A 152 1.10 7.18 12.00
N LEU A 153 2.24 6.75 12.52
CA LEU A 153 2.65 7.05 13.90
C LEU A 153 2.79 8.56 14.12
N THR A 154 3.41 9.26 13.16
CA THR A 154 3.53 10.72 13.17
C THR A 154 2.16 11.40 13.12
N TYR A 155 1.25 10.89 12.29
CA TYR A 155 -0.14 11.37 12.26
C TYR A 155 -0.81 11.23 13.64
N PHE A 156 -0.67 10.08 14.31
CA PHE A 156 -1.24 9.89 15.66
C PHE A 156 -0.61 10.77 16.74
N ARG A 157 0.69 11.10 16.64
CA ARG A 157 1.34 12.05 17.59
C ARG A 157 0.65 13.42 17.59
N GLY A 158 0.06 13.82 16.47
CA GLY A 158 -0.68 15.08 16.33
C GLY A 158 -2.15 15.01 16.72
N LYS A 159 -2.67 13.86 17.17
CA LYS A 159 -4.09 13.68 17.52
C LYS A 159 -4.26 13.43 19.02
N SER A 160 -5.25 14.09 19.62
CA SER A 160 -5.56 13.98 21.05
C SER A 160 -6.57 12.88 21.37
N SER A 161 -7.27 12.35 20.37
CA SER A 161 -8.29 11.31 20.52
C SER A 161 -7.93 10.07 19.71
N PRO A 162 -8.38 8.87 20.14
CA PRO A 162 -8.29 7.68 19.29
C PRO A 162 -8.99 7.92 17.95
N MET A 163 -8.55 7.25 16.89
CA MET A 163 -9.11 7.43 15.55
C MET A 163 -9.48 6.07 14.94
N SER A 164 -10.63 5.98 14.26
CA SER A 164 -10.98 4.80 13.48
C SER A 164 -10.35 4.85 12.08
N ALA A 165 -10.23 3.70 11.42
CA ALA A 165 -9.74 3.62 10.05
C ALA A 165 -10.54 4.53 9.09
N ARG A 166 -11.86 4.64 9.30
CA ARG A 166 -12.75 5.50 8.52
C ARG A 166 -12.42 6.97 8.72
N GLU A 167 -12.24 7.41 9.97
CA GLU A 167 -11.90 8.80 10.29
C GLU A 167 -10.55 9.20 9.67
N ILE A 168 -9.57 8.29 9.68
CA ILE A 168 -8.24 8.56 9.12
C ILE A 168 -8.30 8.68 7.59
N ILE A 169 -9.03 7.81 6.90
CA ILE A 169 -9.18 7.88 5.44
C ILE A 169 -9.89 9.16 4.99
N GLN A 170 -10.79 9.70 5.81
CA GLN A 170 -11.52 10.94 5.51
C GLN A 170 -10.73 12.22 5.82
N ASP A 171 -9.64 12.13 6.59
CA ASP A 171 -8.77 13.26 6.88
C ASP A 171 -8.07 13.75 5.60
N ASP A 172 -7.97 15.07 5.44
CA ASP A 172 -7.36 15.71 4.26
C ASP A 172 -5.93 15.25 3.99
N PHE A 173 -5.25 14.74 5.02
CA PHE A 173 -3.93 14.16 4.87
C PHE A 173 -3.94 12.87 4.03
N PHE A 174 -4.99 12.05 4.08
CA PHE A 174 -5.05 10.75 3.39
C PHE A 174 -6.14 10.64 2.31
N ASN A 175 -7.12 11.53 2.27
CA ASN A 175 -8.36 11.41 1.46
C ASN A 175 -8.17 11.14 -0.05
N ASN A 176 -7.04 11.53 -0.62
CA ASN A 176 -6.73 11.35 -2.04
C ASN A 176 -6.03 10.02 -2.37
N PHE A 177 -5.79 9.17 -1.37
CA PHE A 177 -5.10 7.89 -1.52
C PHE A 177 -6.01 6.73 -1.15
N GLU A 178 -6.05 5.71 -2.00
CA GLU A 178 -6.80 4.48 -1.71
C GLU A 178 -5.99 3.59 -0.77
N ILE A 179 -6.13 3.81 0.54
CA ILE A 179 -5.39 3.08 1.58
C ILE A 179 -6.34 2.13 2.32
N GLN A 180 -6.00 0.83 2.31
CA GLN A 180 -6.68 -0.18 3.13
C GLN A 180 -6.24 -0.06 4.60
N MET A 181 -6.68 1.00 5.28
CA MET A 181 -6.14 1.45 6.56
C MET A 181 -6.29 0.43 7.69
N GLU A 182 -7.43 -0.26 7.79
CA GLU A 182 -7.70 -1.21 8.90
C GLU A 182 -6.67 -2.34 8.97
N GLY A 183 -6.23 -2.87 7.82
CA GLY A 183 -5.22 -3.93 7.77
C GLY A 183 -3.87 -3.46 8.32
N ILE A 184 -3.49 -2.22 8.00
CA ILE A 184 -2.24 -1.60 8.47
C ILE A 184 -2.32 -1.36 9.98
N LEU A 185 -3.39 -0.73 10.47
CA LEU A 185 -3.59 -0.44 11.89
C LEU A 185 -3.65 -1.73 12.74
N SER A 186 -4.30 -2.76 12.23
CA SER A 186 -4.34 -4.08 12.89
C SER A 186 -2.95 -4.69 13.03
N LEU A 187 -2.09 -4.55 12.02
CA LEU A 187 -0.74 -5.10 12.04
C LEU A 187 0.20 -4.28 12.95
N LEU A 188 0.02 -2.95 12.99
CA LEU A 188 0.69 -2.09 13.97
C LEU A 188 0.30 -2.41 15.41
N HIS A 189 -0.98 -2.68 15.65
CA HIS A 189 -1.46 -3.13 16.95
C HIS A 189 -0.85 -4.48 17.35
N LYS A 190 -0.79 -5.46 16.44
CA LYS A 190 -0.11 -6.75 16.67
C LYS A 190 1.37 -6.59 17.03
N LYS A 191 2.02 -5.53 16.56
CA LYS A 191 3.41 -5.17 16.88
C LYS A 191 3.55 -4.30 18.13
N ASN A 192 2.47 -4.06 18.88
CA ASN A 192 2.43 -3.18 20.05
C ASN A 192 2.84 -1.73 19.75
N LEU A 193 2.69 -1.27 18.50
CA LEU A 193 2.96 0.12 18.11
C LEU A 193 1.73 1.03 18.28
N LEU A 194 0.54 0.42 18.32
CA LEU A 194 -0.73 1.10 18.58
C LEU A 194 -1.55 0.30 19.60
N LYS A 195 -2.32 1.02 20.43
CA LYS A 195 -3.37 0.46 21.26
C LYS A 195 -4.67 0.43 20.46
N ARG A 196 -5.42 -0.66 20.59
CA ARG A 196 -6.75 -0.81 20.00
C ARG A 196 -7.80 -0.79 21.10
N SER A 197 -8.83 0.01 20.91
CA SER A 197 -10.02 0.05 21.76
C SER A 197 -11.27 0.07 20.87
N TYR A 198 -12.44 0.05 21.51
CA TYR A 198 -13.73 0.01 20.81
C TYR A 198 -14.52 1.27 21.12
N ARG A 199 -15.08 1.89 20.07
CA ARG A 199 -15.99 3.02 20.19
C ARG A 199 -17.38 2.62 19.70
N ALA A 200 -18.38 2.84 20.54
CA ALA A 200 -19.78 2.61 20.17
C ALA A 200 -20.25 3.70 19.20
N VAL A 201 -20.68 3.30 18.01
CA VAL A 201 -21.36 4.17 17.05
C VAL A 201 -22.84 4.17 17.41
N LYS A 202 -23.38 5.35 17.72
CA LYS A 202 -24.75 5.52 18.18
C LYS A 202 -25.62 6.17 17.11
N THR A 203 -26.91 5.83 17.08
CA THR A 203 -27.93 6.58 16.33
C THR A 203 -28.08 8.00 16.87
N PRO A 204 -28.74 8.91 16.13
CA PRO A 204 -29.17 10.20 16.68
C PRO A 204 -30.05 10.07 17.94
N THR A 205 -30.75 8.94 18.10
CA THR A 205 -31.56 8.60 19.28
C THR A 205 -30.74 7.98 20.43
N GLY A 206 -29.42 7.88 20.31
CA GLY A 206 -28.52 7.40 21.36
C GLY A 206 -28.38 5.87 21.46
N LYS A 207 -29.07 5.11 20.60
CA LYS A 207 -29.01 3.64 20.58
C LYS A 207 -27.71 3.18 19.91
N GLU A 208 -27.00 2.26 20.54
CA GLU A 208 -25.79 1.66 19.98
C GLU A 208 -26.14 0.80 18.76
N LEU A 209 -25.47 1.07 17.62
CA LEU A 209 -25.63 0.31 16.39
C LEU A 209 -24.55 -0.76 16.27
N ILE A 210 -23.29 -0.32 16.31
CA ILE A 210 -22.10 -1.15 16.12
C ILE A 210 -20.96 -0.59 16.99
N LYS A 211 -19.96 -1.42 17.24
CA LYS A 211 -18.67 -0.99 17.81
C LYS A 211 -17.65 -0.93 16.68
N GLU A 212 -16.97 0.20 16.52
CA GLU A 212 -15.86 0.35 15.58
C GLU A 212 -14.51 0.25 16.31
N ASN A 213 -13.50 -0.27 15.62
CA ASN A 213 -12.13 -0.26 16.10
C ASN A 213 -11.58 1.16 16.05
N VAL A 214 -11.02 1.61 17.16
CA VAL A 214 -10.29 2.88 17.24
C VAL A 214 -8.90 2.65 17.80
N TYR A 215 -7.95 3.40 17.25
CA TYR A 215 -6.53 3.22 17.53
C TYR A 215 -5.95 4.48 18.15
N SER A 216 -4.96 4.32 19.03
CA SER A 216 -4.18 5.41 19.62
C SER A 216 -2.74 4.94 19.87
N LEU A 217 -1.84 5.89 20.16
CA LEU A 217 -0.54 5.58 20.78
C LEU A 217 -0.73 5.13 22.26
#